data_AF-A0A7G8PNX8-F1
#
_entry.id   AF-A0A7G8PNX8-F1
#
_cell.length_a   1.000
_cell.length_b   1.000
_cell.length_c   1.000
_cell.angle_alpha   90.00
_cell.angle_beta   90.00
_cell.angle_gamma   90.00
#
_symmetry.space_group_name_H-M   'P 1'
#
loop_
_entity.id
_entity.type
_entity.pdbx_description
1 polymer ?
#
loop_
_entity_poly.entity_id
_entity_poly.type
_entity_poly.pdbx_seq_one_letter_code
_entity_poly.pdbx_strand_id
1 'polypeptide(L)' 'MFFPEDQGRHGLYERQRRAKQICRDCPVLKQCREYALATPEVHGIWGATTPRERAHLLADREVPLSREGTA' A
#
# COMPACT_ATOMS: atom_id res chain seq x y z
N MET A 1 -11.62 6.09 -8.20
CA MET A 1 -11.82 5.40 -6.90
C MET A 1 -10.54 4.70 -6.43
N PHE A 2 -9.99 3.75 -7.21
CA PHE A 2 -8.69 3.12 -6.93
C PHE A 2 -7.49 4.02 -7.26
N PHE A 3 -7.67 5.03 -8.14
CA PHE A 3 -6.69 6.08 -8.43
C PHE A 3 -7.29 7.45 -8.02
N PRO A 4 -7.27 7.82 -6.72
CA PRO A 4 -7.97 9.01 -6.25
C PRO A 4 -7.08 10.27 -6.21
N GLU A 5 -5.77 10.12 -6.44
CA GLU A 5 -4.79 11.22 -6.48
C GLU A 5 -5.06 12.18 -7.65
N ASP A 6 -5.63 11.67 -8.75
CA ASP A 6 -6.00 12.44 -9.95
C ASP A 6 -7.30 13.24 -9.79
N GLN A 7 -8.02 13.10 -8.67
CA GLN A 7 -9.38 13.65 -8.47
C GLN A 7 -9.47 14.70 -7.34
N GLY A 8 -8.34 15.33 -6.98
CA GLY A 8 -8.28 16.38 -5.96
C GLY A 8 -8.39 15.87 -4.52
N ARG A 9 -8.07 16.75 -3.55
CA ARG A 9 -7.94 16.37 -2.12
C ARG A 9 -9.27 16.12 -1.41
N HIS A 10 -10.34 16.78 -1.83
CA HIS A 10 -11.64 16.63 -1.16
C HIS A 10 -12.19 15.22 -1.35
N GLY A 11 -12.49 14.53 -0.24
CA GLY A 11 -12.98 13.14 -0.25
C GLY A 11 -11.93 12.08 -0.61
N LEU A 12 -10.64 12.43 -0.67
CA LEU A 12 -9.56 11.48 -0.96
C LEU A 12 -9.57 10.31 0.04
N TYR A 13 -9.69 10.62 1.33
CA TYR A 13 -9.73 9.62 2.40
C TYR A 13 -10.88 8.62 2.21
N GLU A 14 -12.11 9.09 1.98
CA GLU A 14 -13.26 8.20 1.81
C GLU A 14 -13.16 7.35 0.55
N ARG A 15 -12.65 7.92 -0.56
CA ARG A 15 -12.38 7.14 -1.78
C ARG A 15 -11.35 6.05 -1.52
N GLN A 16 -10.28 6.38 -0.81
CA GLN A 16 -9.24 5.41 -0.45
C GLN A 16 -9.78 4.32 0.48
N ARG A 17 -10.53 4.69 1.52
CA ARG A 17 -11.17 3.77 2.45
C ARG A 17 -12.11 2.81 1.73
N ARG A 18 -12.97 3.33 0.87
CA ARG A 18 -13.95 2.53 0.11
C ARG A 18 -13.25 1.61 -0.90
N ALA A 19 -12.20 2.07 -1.59
CA ALA A 19 -11.40 1.23 -2.48
C ALA A 19 -10.73 0.08 -1.70
N LYS A 20 -10.15 0.36 -0.53
CA LYS A 20 -9.57 -0.68 0.33
C LYS A 20 -10.61 -1.68 0.83
N GLN A 21 -11.85 -1.25 1.12
CA GLN A 21 -12.93 -2.17 1.48
C GLN A 21 -13.19 -3.17 0.36
N ILE A 22 -13.36 -2.69 -0.88
CA ILE A 22 -13.54 -3.58 -2.05
C ILE A 22 -12.35 -4.54 -2.21
N CYS A 23 -11.12 -4.05 -2.06
CA CYS A 23 -9.95 -4.93 -2.15
C CYS A 23 -9.98 -6.08 -1.14
N ARG A 24 -10.51 -5.88 0.07
CA ARG A 24 -10.50 -6.90 1.14
C ARG A 24 -11.35 -8.13 0.80
N ASP A 25 -12.34 -7.96 -0.05
CA ASP A 25 -13.21 -9.05 -0.53
C ASP A 25 -12.66 -9.72 -1.80
N CYS A 26 -11.53 -9.22 -2.33
CA CYS A 26 -10.94 -9.73 -3.57
C CYS A 26 -10.19 -11.06 -3.34
N PRO A 27 -10.50 -12.14 -4.08
CA PRO A 27 -9.88 -13.46 -3.89
C PRO A 27 -8.38 -13.47 -4.21
N VAL A 28 -7.89 -12.48 -4.96
CA VAL A 28 -6.48 -12.34 -5.33
C VAL A 28 -5.76 -11.21 -4.57
N LEU A 29 -6.30 -10.79 -3.41
CA LEU A 29 -5.73 -9.68 -2.63
C LEU A 29 -4.25 -9.85 -2.34
N LYS A 30 -3.81 -11.07 -1.99
CA LYS A 30 -2.41 -11.34 -1.64
C LYS A 30 -1.51 -11.20 -2.87
N GLN A 31 -1.87 -11.86 -3.97
CA GLN A 31 -1.12 -11.78 -5.23
C GLN A 31 -1.07 -10.34 -5.76
N CYS A 32 -2.17 -9.61 -5.69
CA CYS A 32 -2.24 -8.20 -6.10
C CYS A 32 -1.31 -7.32 -5.23
N ARG A 33 -1.26 -7.55 -3.91
CA ARG A 33 -0.35 -6.83 -3.01
C ARG A 33 1.10 -7.17 -3.31
N GLU A 34 1.42 -8.46 -3.46
CA GLU A 34 2.78 -8.93 -3.76
C GLU A 34 3.28 -8.36 -5.08
N TYR A 35 2.44 -8.35 -6.12
CA TYR A 35 2.74 -7.71 -7.39
C TYR A 35 3.08 -6.23 -7.20
N ALA A 36 2.23 -5.48 -6.50
CA ALA A 36 2.44 -4.05 -6.28
C ALA A 36 3.62 -3.72 -5.34
N LEU A 37 4.09 -4.68 -4.54
CA LEU A 37 5.32 -4.54 -3.76
C LEU A 37 6.56 -4.92 -4.58
N ALA A 38 6.47 -5.89 -5.48
CA ALA A 38 7.56 -6.31 -6.35
C ALA A 38 7.82 -5.30 -7.48
N THR A 39 6.78 -4.64 -7.97
CA THR A 39 6.85 -3.47 -8.84
C THR A 39 6.25 -2.32 -8.03
N PRO A 40 7.05 -1.57 -7.23
CA PRO A 40 6.59 -0.55 -6.28
C PRO A 40 5.77 0.54 -6.96
N GLU A 41 4.51 0.21 -7.27
CA GLU A 41 3.63 1.05 -8.05
C GLU A 41 3.46 2.35 -7.29
N VAL A 42 3.61 3.48 -7.96
CA VAL A 42 3.68 4.79 -7.30
C VAL A 42 2.30 5.41 -7.13
N HIS A 43 1.29 4.86 -7.79
CA HIS A 43 -0.06 5.39 -7.79
C HIS A 43 -1.10 4.41 -7.26
N GLY A 44 -2.19 4.98 -6.77
CA GLY A 44 -3.43 4.26 -6.50
C GLY A 44 -3.36 3.13 -5.46
N ILE A 45 -4.48 2.41 -5.37
CA ILE A 45 -4.72 1.36 -4.36
C ILE A 45 -4.58 -0.02 -4.99
N TRP A 46 -3.67 -0.79 -4.43
CA TRP A 46 -3.36 -2.16 -4.85
C TRP A 46 -3.32 -3.07 -3.61
N GLY A 47 -3.93 -4.24 -3.67
CA GLY A 47 -3.90 -5.20 -2.56
C GLY A 47 -4.34 -4.60 -1.21
N ALA A 48 -5.31 -3.68 -1.23
CA ALA A 48 -5.78 -2.89 -0.08
C ALA A 48 -4.72 -1.95 0.56
N THR A 49 -3.75 -1.47 -0.21
CA THR A 49 -2.69 -0.55 0.23
C THR A 49 -2.59 0.69 -0.66
N THR A 50 -2.31 1.86 -0.10
CA THR A 50 -1.90 3.07 -0.83
C THR A 50 -0.42 3.02 -1.19
N PRO A 51 0.10 3.92 -2.05
CA PRO A 51 1.53 3.99 -2.34
C PRO A 51 2.36 4.22 -1.08
N ARG A 52 1.90 5.11 -0.20
CA ARG A 52 2.53 5.38 1.11
C ARG A 52 2.58 4.14 2.00
N GLU A 53 1.50 3.37 2.06
CA GLU A 53 1.48 2.14 2.86
C GLU A 53 2.41 1.08 2.28
N ARG A 54 2.51 0.97 0.95
CA ARG A 54 3.51 0.09 0.31
C ARG A 54 4.94 0.50 0.63
N ALA A 55 5.23 1.80 0.62
CA ALA A 55 6.55 2.30 1.01
C ALA A 55 6.92 1.90 2.45
N HIS A 56 5.96 1.98 3.39
CA HIS A 56 6.17 1.50 4.76
C HIS A 56 6.41 -0.03 4.81
N LEU A 57 5.61 -0.82 4.08
CA LEU A 57 5.80 -2.27 4.02
C LEU A 57 7.15 -2.69 3.42
N LEU A 58 7.65 -1.94 2.43
CA LEU A 58 8.97 -2.19 1.84
C LEU A 58 10.08 -1.83 2.82
N ALA A 59 9.99 -0.66 3.47
CA ALA A 59 10.95 -0.26 4.48
C ALA A 59 11.04 -1.29 5.62
N ASP A 60 9.89 -1.77 6.12
CA ASP A 60 9.83 -2.80 7.17
C ASP A 60 10.49 -4.13 6.73
N ARG A 61 10.44 -4.48 5.44
CA ARG A 61 11.11 -5.68 4.89
C ARG A 61 12.62 -5.48 4.73
N GLU A 62 13.05 -4.25 4.50
CA GLU A 62 14.45 -3.91 4.27
C GLU A 62 15.24 -3.68 5.56
N VAL A 63 14.60 -3.45 6.72
CA VAL A 63 15.30 -3.30 8.01
C VAL A 63 16.01 -4.62 8.38
N PRO A 64 17.34 -4.72 8.29
CA PRO A 64 18.09 -5.81 8.90
C PRO A 64 18.22 -5.50 10.40
N LEU A 65 18.30 -6.55 11.23
CA LEU A 65 18.45 -6.48 12.70
C LEU A 65 19.79 -5.86 13.18
N SER A 66 20.28 -4.79 12.57
CA SER A 66 21.54 -4.11 12.93
C SER A 66 21.34 -3.10 14.06
N ARG A 67 20.69 -3.50 15.17
CA ARG A 67 20.61 -2.70 16.41
C ARG A 67 21.01 -3.52 17.65
N GLU A 68 21.98 -4.41 17.52
CA GLU A 68 22.69 -4.99 18.67
C GLU A 68 24.15 -4.54 18.60
N GLY A 69 24.56 -3.66 19.52
CA GLY A 69 25.93 -3.18 19.58
C GLY A 69 26.13 -1.86 20.30
N THR A 70 25.80 -1.77 21.60
CA THR A 70 26.55 -0.89 22.52
C THR A 70 26.47 -1.50 23.92
N ALA A 71 27.51 -2.24 24.28
CA ALA A 71 27.92 -2.51 25.65
C ALA A 71 28.99 -1.48 26.04
#